data_AF-A0A0A0CZE5-F1
#
_entry.id   AF-A0A0A0CZE5-F1
#
_cell.length_a   1.000
_cell.length_b   1.000
_cell.length_c   1.000
_cell.angle_alpha   90.00
_cell.angle_beta   90.00
_cell.angle_gamma   90.00
#
_symmetry.space_group_name_H-M   'P 1'
#
loop_
_entity.id
_entity.type
_entity.pdbx_description
1 polymer ?
#
loop_
_entity_poly.entity_id
_entity_poly.type
_entity_poly.pdbx_seq_one_letter_code
_entity_poly.pdbx_strand_id
1 'polypeptide(L)'
;SIAAAPVLGGRDLAEHEGRLWAMAMTHAADGAWLKGFPFQLDEAPLSVRRDAPGVGADTARVLIEIAGYSAAEVAALAADGVVEVAAGAGDA
;
A
#
# COMPACT_ATOMS: atom_id res chain seq x y z
N SER A 1 -22.76 21.04 -31.09
CA SER A 1 -21.43 21.09 -30.45
C SER A 1 -20.86 19.69 -30.41
N ILE A 2 -19.53 19.54 -30.39
CA ILE A 2 -18.88 18.23 -30.19
C ILE A 2 -18.35 18.21 -28.75
N ALA A 3 -18.66 17.16 -28.00
CA ALA A 3 -18.07 16.94 -26.69
C ALA A 3 -16.60 16.54 -26.86
N ALA A 4 -15.69 17.34 -26.31
CA ALA A 4 -14.26 17.09 -26.34
C ALA A 4 -13.64 17.57 -25.02
N ALA A 5 -12.51 16.97 -24.64
CA ALA A 5 -11.73 17.32 -23.47
C ALA A 5 -10.23 17.34 -23.83
N PRO A 6 -9.40 18.14 -23.14
CA PRO A 6 -7.97 18.15 -23.37
C PRO A 6 -7.33 16.81 -22.96
N VAL A 7 -6.24 16.44 -23.65
CA VAL A 7 -5.36 15.35 -23.21
C VAL A 7 -4.48 15.90 -22.09
N LEU A 8 -4.60 15.35 -20.90
CA LEU A 8 -3.86 15.78 -19.72
C LEU A 8 -2.71 14.81 -19.39
N GLY A 9 -1.56 15.37 -19.01
CA GLY A 9 -0.40 14.64 -18.52
C GLY A 9 -0.25 14.71 -16.99
N GLY A 10 0.84 14.12 -16.47
CA GLY A 10 1.08 14.06 -15.03
C GLY A 10 1.25 15.43 -14.35
N ARG A 11 1.85 16.41 -15.03
CA ARG A 11 1.98 17.78 -14.50
C ARG A 11 0.63 18.46 -14.36
N ASP A 12 -0.21 18.35 -15.39
CA ASP A 12 -1.56 18.92 -15.36
C ASP A 12 -2.39 18.29 -14.23
N LEU A 13 -2.17 17.00 -13.94
CA LEU A 13 -2.82 16.30 -12.84
C LEU A 13 -2.46 16.93 -11.48
N ALA A 14 -1.18 17.22 -11.25
CA ALA A 14 -0.70 17.85 -10.01
C ALA A 14 -1.23 19.28 -9.84
N GLU A 15 -1.29 20.07 -10.92
CA GLU A 15 -1.82 21.44 -10.89
C GLU A 15 -3.35 21.50 -10.64
N HIS A 16 -4.07 20.40 -10.90
CA HIS A 16 -5.53 20.32 -10.75
C HIS A 16 -5.98 19.37 -9.63
N GLU A 17 -5.10 19.08 -8.67
CA GLU A 17 -5.43 18.28 -7.49
C GLU A 17 -6.64 18.84 -6.74
N GLY A 18 -7.49 17.96 -6.20
CA GLY A 18 -8.68 18.36 -5.44
C GLY A 18 -9.79 19.03 -6.27
N ARG A 19 -9.59 19.27 -7.57
CA ARG A 19 -10.56 19.93 -8.47
C ARG A 19 -11.12 18.99 -9.52
N LEU A 20 -10.32 18.68 -10.55
CA LEU A 20 -10.74 17.77 -11.63
C LEU A 20 -10.61 16.30 -11.22
N TRP A 21 -9.74 16.02 -10.24
CA TRP A 21 -9.26 14.68 -9.92
C TRP A 21 -9.25 14.39 -8.41
N ALA A 22 -10.18 15.00 -7.66
CA ALA A 22 -10.21 14.93 -6.19
C ALA A 22 -10.20 13.50 -5.63
N MET A 23 -10.72 12.53 -6.39
CA MET A 23 -10.74 11.11 -6.01
C MET A 23 -9.63 10.29 -6.68
N ALA A 24 -9.01 10.84 -7.73
CA ALA A 24 -8.08 10.10 -8.56
C ALA A 24 -6.70 9.96 -7.92
N MET A 25 -6.34 10.86 -7.01
CA MET A 25 -5.05 10.90 -6.33
C MET A 25 -5.26 11.00 -4.82
N THR A 26 -4.30 10.48 -4.07
CA THR A 26 -4.24 10.60 -2.61
C THR A 26 -2.77 10.64 -2.19
N HIS A 27 -2.51 10.76 -0.89
CA HIS A 27 -1.16 10.84 -0.35
C HIS A 27 -0.88 9.66 0.59
N ALA A 28 0.33 9.14 0.52
CA ALA A 28 0.89 8.26 1.53
C ALA A 28 1.16 9.02 2.84
N ALA A 29 1.51 8.31 3.91
CA ALA A 29 1.79 8.94 5.21
C ALA A 29 3.00 9.89 5.16
N ASP A 30 3.97 9.61 4.28
CA ASP A 30 5.16 10.43 4.03
C ASP A 30 4.91 11.60 3.04
N GLY A 31 3.67 11.76 2.56
CA GLY A 31 3.30 12.78 1.58
C GLY A 31 3.61 12.42 0.12
N ALA A 32 4.06 11.19 -0.17
CA ALA A 32 4.22 10.74 -1.55
C ALA A 32 2.86 10.60 -2.24
N TRP A 33 2.82 10.89 -3.55
CA TRP A 33 1.60 10.76 -4.34
C TRP A 33 1.27 9.29 -4.62
N LEU A 34 0.03 8.92 -4.32
CA LEU A 34 -0.54 7.61 -4.61
C LEU A 34 -1.76 7.76 -5.54
N LYS A 35 -2.10 6.67 -6.23
CA LYS A 35 -3.39 6.58 -6.88
C LYS A 35 -4.49 6.55 -5.81
N GLY A 36 -5.47 7.45 -5.95
CA GLY A 36 -6.68 7.47 -5.12
C GLY A 36 -7.69 6.41 -5.54
N PHE A 37 -8.89 6.48 -4.98
CA PHE A 37 -9.95 5.52 -5.25
C PHE A 37 -10.93 6.05 -6.29
N PRO A 38 -11.18 5.34 -7.41
CA PRO A 38 -12.02 5.83 -8.50
C PRO A 38 -13.50 6.03 -8.11
N PHE A 39 -13.92 5.47 -6.97
CA PHE A 39 -15.22 5.69 -6.35
C PHE A 39 -15.04 5.66 -4.82
N GLN A 40 -16.08 6.07 -4.09
CA GLN A 40 -16.17 5.98 -2.64
C GLN A 40 -17.47 5.28 -2.27
N LEU A 41 -17.48 4.67 -1.08
CA LEU A 41 -18.68 4.05 -0.52
C LEU A 41 -19.12 4.90 0.67
N ASP A 42 -20.40 5.27 0.70
CA ASP A 42 -20.92 6.22 1.70
C ASP A 42 -20.76 5.67 3.14
N GLU A 43 -21.08 4.40 3.36
CA GLU A 43 -21.01 3.77 4.69
C GLU A 43 -19.63 3.17 5.01
N ALA A 44 -18.74 3.05 4.02
CA ALA A 44 -17.41 2.47 4.18
C ALA A 44 -16.37 3.13 3.29
N PRO A 45 -15.97 4.40 3.55
CA PRO A 45 -15.03 5.12 2.71
C PRO A 45 -13.71 4.37 2.52
N LEU A 46 -13.26 4.30 1.28
CA LEU A 46 -11.98 3.68 0.93
C LEU A 46 -10.84 4.59 1.37
N SER A 47 -9.89 4.01 2.10
CA SER A 47 -8.75 4.72 2.68
C SER A 47 -7.48 3.88 2.61
N VAL A 48 -6.33 4.54 2.44
CA VAL A 48 -5.01 3.92 2.64
C VAL A 48 -4.74 3.91 4.15
N ARG A 49 -4.61 2.71 4.73
CA ARG A 49 -4.44 2.56 6.19
C ARG A 49 -3.00 2.36 6.64
N ARG A 50 -2.15 1.87 5.74
CA ARG A 50 -0.73 1.65 5.94
C ARG A 50 -0.06 1.62 4.57
N ASP A 51 1.24 1.85 4.55
CA ASP A 51 2.05 1.67 3.35
C ASP A 51 2.09 0.20 2.92
N ALA A 52 2.55 -0.03 1.70
CA ALA A 52 2.78 -1.38 1.20
C ALA A 52 3.79 -2.10 2.12
N PRO A 53 3.49 -3.33 2.58
CA PRO A 53 4.42 -4.06 3.43
C PRO A 53 5.71 -4.36 2.68
N GLY A 54 6.85 -4.22 3.38
CA GLY A 54 8.13 -4.70 2.87
C GLY A 54 8.14 -6.22 2.69
N VAL A 55 9.14 -6.72 1.96
CA VAL A 55 9.34 -8.16 1.78
C VAL A 55 9.49 -8.83 3.15
N GLY A 56 8.70 -9.87 3.39
CA GLY A 56 8.77 -10.62 4.64
C GLY A 56 8.14 -9.96 5.87
N ALA A 57 7.57 -8.75 5.75
CA ALA A 57 7.07 -7.97 6.90
C ALA A 57 5.99 -8.70 7.72
N ASP A 58 5.18 -9.52 7.05
CA ASP A 58 4.07 -10.25 7.67
C ASP A 58 4.33 -11.77 7.75
N THR A 59 5.47 -12.29 7.26
CA THR A 59 5.73 -13.74 7.10
C THR A 59 5.67 -14.48 8.44
N ALA A 60 6.44 -14.06 9.44
CA ALA A 60 6.48 -14.73 10.74
C ALA A 60 5.10 -14.72 11.41
N ARG A 61 4.41 -13.58 11.36
CA ARG A 61 3.06 -13.43 11.90
C ARG A 61 2.09 -14.42 11.26
N VAL A 62 2.07 -14.51 9.92
CA VAL A 62 1.18 -15.42 9.19
C VAL A 62 1.50 -16.89 9.49
N LEU A 63 2.79 -17.27 9.48
CA LEU A 63 3.17 -18.66 9.74
C LEU A 63 2.80 -19.11 11.17
N ILE A 64 2.94 -18.22 12.15
CA ILE A 64 2.61 -18.52 13.54
C ILE A 64 1.10 -18.47 13.76
N GLU A 65 0.46 -17.34 13.45
CA GLU A 65 -0.94 -17.09 13.83
C GLU A 65 -1.94 -17.85 12.97
N ILE A 66 -1.64 -18.02 11.68
CA ILE A 66 -2.57 -18.61 10.72
C ILE A 66 -2.22 -20.06 10.41
N ALA A 67 -0.94 -20.35 10.20
CA ALA A 67 -0.49 -21.70 9.82
C ALA A 67 -0.09 -22.58 11.01
N GLY A 68 0.02 -22.02 12.23
CA GLY A 68 0.25 -22.77 13.46
C GLY A 68 1.68 -23.25 13.67
N TYR A 69 2.66 -22.68 12.96
CA TYR A 69 4.07 -22.97 13.19
C TYR A 69 4.53 -22.38 14.52
N SER A 70 5.43 -23.05 15.19
CA SER A 70 6.17 -22.48 16.31
C SER A 70 7.20 -21.45 15.82
N ALA A 71 7.58 -20.52 16.70
CA ALA A 71 8.64 -19.56 16.41
C ALA A 71 9.98 -20.24 16.06
N ALA A 72 10.26 -21.41 16.63
CA ALA A 72 11.46 -22.18 16.35
C ALA A 72 11.45 -22.76 14.92
N GLU A 73 10.31 -23.29 14.46
CA GLU A 73 10.18 -23.78 13.09
C GLU A 73 10.29 -22.65 12.07
N VAL A 74 9.68 -21.49 12.34
CA VAL A 74 9.82 -20.31 11.46
C VAL A 74 11.27 -19.84 11.38
N ALA A 75 11.98 -19.80 12.51
CA ALA A 75 13.40 -19.45 12.52
C ALA A 75 14.27 -20.44 11.72
N ALA A 76 13.96 -21.73 11.79
CA ALA A 76 14.65 -22.75 10.99
C ALA A 76 14.39 -22.56 9.49
N LEU A 77 13.14 -22.31 9.08
CA LEU A 77 12.79 -22.04 7.69
C LEU A 77 13.50 -20.78 7.15
N ALA A 78 13.62 -19.74 7.97
CA ALA A 78 14.34 -18.52 7.60
C ALA A 78 15.85 -18.76 7.47
N ALA A 79 16.44 -19.51 8.41
CA ALA A 79 17.86 -19.87 8.38
C ALA A 79 18.20 -20.74 7.15
N ASP A 80 17.29 -21.61 6.72
CA ASP A 80 17.42 -22.44 5.54
C ASP A 80 17.14 -21.66 4.22
N GLY A 81 16.76 -20.38 4.30
CA GLY A 81 16.44 -19.54 3.14
C GLY A 81 15.13 -19.91 2.44
N VAL A 82 14.26 -20.69 3.10
CA VAL A 82 12.95 -21.10 2.56
C VAL A 82 11.95 -19.95 2.59
N VAL A 83 12.04 -19.09 3.61
CA VAL A 83 11.17 -17.93 3.79
C VAL A 83 11.96 -16.68 4.16
N GLU A 84 11.48 -15.53 3.71
CA GLU A 84 11.98 -14.23 4.14
C GLU A 84 11.17 -13.73 5.33
N VAL A 85 11.85 -13.39 6.42
CA VAL A 85 11.26 -12.71 7.57
C VAL A 85 11.94 -11.35 7.68
N ALA A 86 11.15 -10.29 7.70
CA ALA A 86 11.71 -8.95 7.87
C ALA A 86 12.52 -8.90 9.18
N ALA A 87 13.74 -8.37 9.11
CA ALA A 87 14.45 -7.99 10.32
C ALA A 87 13.54 -7.06 11.11
N GLY A 88 13.28 -7.38 12.39
CA GLY A 88 12.43 -6.56 13.25
C GLY A 88 12.86 -5.11 13.13
N ALA A 89 11.90 -4.20 12.94
CA ALA A 89 12.16 -2.78 12.73
C ALA A 89 13.02 -2.21 13.87
N GLY A 90 14.33 -2.23 13.66
CA GLY A 90 15.34 -1.55 14.45
C GLY A 90 15.73 -0.31 13.67
N ASP A 91 15.38 0.84 14.25
CA ASP A 91 15.84 2.19 13.94
C ASP A 91 15.91 2.58 12.45
N ALA A 92 14.82 3.19 11.98
CA ALA A 92 14.83 4.16 10.88
C ALA A 92 13.95 5.36 11.26
#